data_AF-A0A5A8E8R8-F1
#
_entry.id   AF-A0A5A8E8R8-F1
#
_cell.length_a   1.000
_cell.length_b   1.000
_cell.length_c   1.000
_cell.angle_alpha   90.00
_cell.angle_beta   90.00
_cell.angle_gamma   90.00
#
_symmetry.space_group_name_H-M   'P 1'
#
loop_
_entity.id
_entity.type
_entity.pdbx_description
1 polymer ?
#
loop_
_entity_poly.entity_id
_entity_poly.type
_entity_poly.pdbx_seq_one_letter_code
_entity_poly.pdbx_strand_id
1 'polypeptide(L)'
;MYGYDATDAMLSRILKETRNQRDAGGWLLVTNGDNLYSAAFFEAVKQHMNGPAAVIATRFLTRYPMPTEFGQVANVPLSPAPHMNEIDLGCYVSRMSRIRELGVNFVNNTANIRGADGLFAEKLKPDGEKFVMIPRILFYHQ
;
A
#
# COMPACT_ATOMS: atom_id res chain seq x y z
N MET A 1 -4.27 -12.59 -16.33
CA MET A 1 -5.08 -11.40 -15.98
C MET A 1 -4.78 -11.09 -14.51
N TYR A 2 -4.27 -9.89 -14.19
CA TYR A 2 -3.72 -9.56 -12.86
C TYR A 2 -4.79 -9.37 -11.76
N GLY A 3 -6.03 -9.83 -11.97
CA GLY A 3 -7.08 -9.84 -10.95
C GLY A 3 -7.66 -8.49 -10.54
N TYR A 4 -7.15 -7.36 -11.04
CA TYR A 4 -7.56 -6.02 -10.57
C TYR A 4 -9.06 -5.73 -10.71
N ASP A 5 -9.77 -6.25 -11.72
CA ASP A 5 -11.23 -6.10 -11.81
C ASP A 5 -11.94 -6.74 -10.61
N ALA A 6 -11.49 -7.94 -10.20
CA ALA A 6 -12.01 -8.63 -9.03
C ALA A 6 -11.60 -7.92 -7.73
N THR A 7 -10.37 -7.39 -7.67
CA THR A 7 -9.89 -6.57 -6.55
C THR A 7 -10.73 -5.31 -6.40
N ASP A 8 -11.07 -4.61 -7.50
CA ASP A 8 -11.91 -3.41 -7.49
C ASP A 8 -13.37 -3.71 -7.14
N ALA A 9 -13.91 -4.85 -7.59
CA ALA A 9 -15.24 -5.30 -7.17
C ALA A 9 -15.26 -5.57 -5.65
N MET A 10 -14.22 -6.22 -5.12
CA MET A 10 -14.08 -6.47 -3.69
C MET A 10 -13.90 -5.16 -2.89
N LEU A 11 -13.04 -4.26 -3.38
CA LEU A 11 -12.84 -2.95 -2.79
C LEU A 11 -14.16 -2.18 -2.71
N SER A 12 -14.90 -2.12 -3.83
CA SER A 12 -16.21 -1.45 -3.89
C SER A 12 -17.19 -2.05 -2.89
N ARG A 13 -17.21 -3.38 -2.76
CA ARG A 13 -18.03 -4.09 -1.77
C ARG A 13 -17.63 -3.72 -0.34
N ILE A 14 -16.36 -3.80 0.00
CA ILE A 14 -15.84 -3.44 1.33
C ILE A 14 -16.21 -2.00 1.66
N LEU A 15 -15.96 -1.05 0.76
CA LEU A 15 -16.25 0.36 0.98
C LEU A 15 -17.74 0.64 1.18
N LYS A 16 -18.62 -0.10 0.48
CA LYS A 16 -20.08 -0.02 0.63
C LYS A 16 -20.55 -0.62 1.96
N GLU A 17 -20.10 -1.82 2.30
CA GLU A 17 -20.48 -2.52 3.54
C GLU A 17 -20.00 -1.80 4.80
N THR A 18 -18.88 -1.07 4.70
CA THR A 18 -18.28 -0.33 5.81
C THR A 18 -18.68 1.16 5.84
N ARG A 19 -19.60 1.63 4.98
CA ARG A 19 -19.97 3.05 4.83
C ARG A 19 -20.46 3.71 6.12
N ASN A 20 -21.13 2.94 6.98
CA ASN A 20 -21.74 3.43 8.22
C ASN A 20 -20.86 3.20 9.46
N GLN A 21 -19.68 2.61 9.30
CA GLN A 21 -18.72 2.53 10.39
C GLN A 21 -18.16 3.94 10.59
N ARG A 22 -18.27 4.48 11.82
CA ARG A 22 -17.65 5.78 12.18
C ARG A 22 -16.20 5.76 11.72
N ASP A 23 -15.69 6.90 11.24
CA ASP A 23 -14.29 7.13 10.84
C ASP A 23 -13.24 6.81 11.91
N ALA A 24 -13.64 6.27 13.06
CA ALA A 24 -12.79 5.54 13.99
C ALA A 24 -12.24 4.25 13.33
N GLY A 25 -11.30 4.41 12.39
CA GLY A 25 -10.20 3.47 12.20
C GLY A 25 -10.36 2.36 11.17
N GLY A 26 -11.22 2.52 10.15
CA GLY A 26 -11.19 1.61 9.00
C GLY A 26 -9.89 1.77 8.20
N TRP A 27 -8.98 0.80 8.30
CA TRP A 27 -7.73 0.74 7.54
C TRP A 27 -7.77 -0.44 6.58
N LEU A 28 -7.32 -0.22 5.35
CA LEU A 28 -7.22 -1.24 4.32
C LEU A 28 -5.76 -1.57 4.05
N LEU A 29 -5.43 -2.85 4.14
CA LEU A 29 -4.24 -3.45 3.56
C LEU A 29 -4.65 -4.19 2.30
N VAL A 30 -4.01 -3.88 1.17
CA VAL A 30 -4.12 -4.68 -0.05
C VAL A 30 -2.75 -5.29 -0.31
N THR A 31 -2.69 -6.58 -0.62
CA THR A 31 -1.44 -7.32 -0.73
C THR A 31 -1.60 -8.52 -1.65
N ASN A 32 -0.49 -8.97 -2.23
CA ASN A 32 -0.43 -10.23 -2.96
C ASN A 32 -0.40 -11.42 -2.00
N GLY A 33 -0.91 -12.57 -2.45
CA GLY A 33 -1.08 -13.75 -1.60
C GLY A 33 0.23 -14.45 -1.19
N ASP A 34 1.35 -14.08 -1.81
CA ASP A 34 2.69 -14.61 -1.57
C ASP A 34 3.54 -13.70 -0.67
N ASN A 35 3.11 -12.47 -0.41
CA ASN A 35 3.85 -11.55 0.45
C ASN A 35 3.97 -12.04 1.91
N LEU A 36 5.07 -11.69 2.57
CA LEU A 36 5.32 -12.06 3.96
C LEU A 36 5.41 -10.83 4.87
N TYR A 37 4.80 -10.93 6.06
CA TYR A 37 4.78 -9.87 7.06
C TYR A 37 5.53 -10.29 8.31
N SER A 38 6.31 -9.36 8.85
CA SER A 38 6.81 -9.49 10.22
C SER A 38 5.63 -9.54 11.20
N ALA A 39 5.74 -10.34 12.26
CA ALA A 39 4.77 -10.36 13.36
C ALA A 39 4.57 -8.96 13.99
N ALA A 40 5.55 -8.07 13.87
CA ALA A 40 5.48 -6.70 14.37
C ALA A 40 4.80 -5.70 13.42
N PHE A 41 4.41 -6.11 12.20
CA PHE A 41 3.86 -5.19 11.18
C PHE A 41 2.63 -4.43 11.68
N PHE A 42 1.58 -5.16 12.10
CA PHE A 42 0.33 -4.53 12.53
C PHE A 42 0.49 -3.72 13.82
N GLU A 43 1.32 -4.18 14.75
CA GLU A 43 1.60 -3.42 15.98
C GLU A 43 2.31 -2.10 15.69
N ALA A 44 3.28 -2.09 14.76
CA ALA A 44 3.96 -0.86 14.36
C ALA A 44 2.99 0.11 13.66
N VAL A 45 2.16 -0.39 12.74
CA VAL A 45 1.17 0.44 12.03
C VAL A 45 0.14 1.04 13.00
N LYS A 46 -0.36 0.24 13.96
CA LYS A 46 -1.39 0.64 14.93
C LYS A 46 -1.00 1.87 15.74
N GLN A 47 0.29 2.06 16.02
CA GLN A 47 0.80 3.22 16.75
C GLN A 47 0.50 4.56 16.04
N HIS A 48 0.29 4.53 14.73
CA HIS A 48 0.04 5.72 13.91
C HIS A 48 -1.43 5.88 13.48
N MET A 49 -2.27 4.87 13.70
CA MET A 49 -3.63 4.82 13.17
C MET A 49 -4.58 5.90 13.74
N ASN A 50 -4.32 6.36 14.96
CA ASN A 50 -5.09 7.41 15.63
C ASN A 50 -4.64 8.83 15.26
N GLY A 51 -3.59 8.97 14.46
CA GLY A 51 -3.08 10.26 14.01
C GLY A 51 -3.78 10.82 12.76
N PRO A 52 -3.20 11.88 12.15
CA PRO A 52 -3.69 12.45 10.90
C PRO A 52 -3.34 11.61 9.65
N ALA A 53 -2.55 10.55 9.83
CA ALA A 53 -2.10 9.70 8.75
C ALA A 53 -3.27 9.15 7.92
N ALA A 54 -3.15 9.23 6.60
CA ALA A 54 -4.02 8.58 5.64
C ALA A 54 -3.34 7.37 4.99
N VAL A 55 -2.00 7.35 4.95
CA VAL A 55 -1.19 6.23 4.47
C VAL A 55 -0.07 6.00 5.47
N ILE A 56 0.10 4.75 5.91
CA ILE A 56 1.19 4.33 6.80
C ILE A 56 1.96 3.22 6.08
N ALA A 57 3.18 3.52 5.68
CA ALA A 57 4.07 2.60 4.98
C ALA A 57 5.20 2.10 5.88
N THR A 58 5.76 0.96 5.51
CA THR A 58 6.95 0.37 6.15
C THR A 58 8.05 0.19 5.11
N ARG A 59 9.31 0.14 5.55
CA ARG A 59 10.38 -0.35 4.68
C ARG A 59 10.17 -1.84 4.40
N PHE A 60 10.75 -2.31 3.32
CA PHE A 60 10.60 -3.70 2.90
C PHE A 60 11.83 -4.27 2.24
N LEU A 61 11.84 -5.59 2.10
CA LEU A 61 12.78 -6.30 1.25
C LEU A 61 12.03 -6.80 0.03
N THR A 62 12.67 -6.72 -1.13
CA THR A 62 12.15 -7.34 -2.36
C THR A 62 12.96 -8.58 -2.71
N ARG A 63 12.30 -9.66 -3.09
CA ARG A 63 12.96 -10.84 -3.66
C ARG A 63 13.62 -10.54 -5.00
N TYR A 64 13.06 -9.60 -5.75
CA TYR A 64 13.52 -9.30 -7.10
C TYR A 64 14.92 -8.66 -7.06
N PRO A 65 15.82 -9.04 -7.98
CA PRO A 65 17.10 -8.37 -8.12
C PRO A 65 16.91 -6.89 -8.44
N MET A 66 17.56 -6.04 -7.65
CA MET A 66 17.60 -4.60 -7.85
C MET A 66 19.01 -4.17 -8.31
N PRO A 67 19.12 -3.14 -9.16
CA PRO A 67 20.40 -2.56 -9.52
C PRO A 67 21.04 -1.88 -8.30
N THR A 68 22.27 -2.28 -7.98
CA THR A 68 23.11 -1.71 -6.92
C THR A 68 24.52 -1.46 -7.45
N GLU A 69 25.39 -0.84 -6.64
CA GLU A 69 26.81 -0.69 -6.97
C GLU A 69 27.55 -2.04 -7.15
N PHE A 70 27.00 -3.12 -6.58
CA PHE A 70 27.53 -4.49 -6.69
C PHE A 70 26.85 -5.31 -7.81
N GLY A 71 26.08 -4.67 -8.69
CA GLY A 71 25.30 -5.33 -9.73
C GLY A 71 23.86 -5.63 -9.30
N GLN A 72 23.26 -6.69 -9.86
CA GLN A 72 21.88 -7.09 -9.58
C GLN A 72 21.81 -7.93 -8.30
N VAL A 73 21.26 -7.35 -7.23
CA VAL A 73 21.22 -7.97 -5.90
C VAL A 73 19.78 -8.15 -5.44
N ALA A 74 19.42 -9.35 -4.99
CA ALA A 74 18.12 -9.66 -4.40
C ALA A 74 18.10 -9.35 -2.89
N ASN A 75 16.91 -9.29 -2.29
CA ASN A 75 16.71 -9.00 -0.86
C ASN A 75 17.31 -7.66 -0.45
N VAL A 76 17.16 -6.65 -1.31
CA VAL A 76 17.64 -5.29 -1.04
C VAL A 76 16.58 -4.55 -0.22
N PRO A 77 16.98 -3.86 0.88
CA PRO A 77 16.08 -2.98 1.61
C PRO A 77 15.62 -1.82 0.74
N LEU A 78 14.31 -1.62 0.64
CA LEU A 78 13.68 -0.51 -0.06
C LEU A 78 12.93 0.38 0.93
N SER A 79 13.03 1.68 0.71
CA SER A 79 12.20 2.69 1.38
C SER A 79 11.18 3.22 0.36
N PRO A 80 9.89 2.88 0.49
CA PRO A 80 8.91 3.29 -0.50
C PRO A 80 8.79 4.81 -0.55
N ALA A 81 8.80 5.37 -1.76
CA ALA A 81 8.55 6.79 -1.98
C ALA A 81 7.09 7.01 -2.44
N PRO A 82 6.35 7.95 -1.83
CA PRO A 82 4.92 8.17 -2.09
C PRO A 82 4.58 8.64 -3.52
N HIS A 83 5.56 9.08 -4.32
CA HIS A 83 5.35 9.74 -5.61
C HIS A 83 6.19 9.16 -6.76
N MET A 84 6.82 8.00 -6.58
CA MET A 84 7.81 7.48 -7.56
C MET A 84 7.42 6.13 -8.17
N ASN A 85 6.17 5.66 -8.03
CA ASN A 85 5.78 4.28 -8.35
C ASN A 85 6.67 3.21 -7.67
N GLU A 86 7.39 3.58 -6.60
CA GLU A 86 8.29 2.71 -5.82
C GLU A 86 7.61 2.11 -4.58
N ILE A 87 6.32 2.40 -4.41
CA ILE A 87 5.53 1.89 -3.30
C ILE A 87 4.86 0.58 -3.71
N ASP A 88 5.37 -0.51 -3.15
CA ASP A 88 4.88 -1.84 -3.44
C ASP A 88 3.50 -2.10 -2.80
N LEU A 89 2.65 -2.84 -3.52
CA LEU A 89 1.36 -3.25 -2.99
C LEU A 89 1.53 -4.26 -1.85
N GLY A 90 1.32 -3.78 -0.63
CA GLY A 90 1.41 -4.59 0.59
C GLY A 90 2.35 -4.02 1.62
N CYS A 91 3.22 -3.07 1.25
CA CYS A 91 4.13 -2.42 2.20
C CYS A 91 3.46 -1.29 3.03
N TYR A 92 2.19 -0.98 2.77
CA TYR A 92 1.45 0.10 3.42
C TYR A 92 -0.01 -0.25 3.73
N VAL A 93 -0.59 0.46 4.68
CA VAL A 93 -2.05 0.53 4.88
C VAL A 93 -2.56 1.90 4.51
N SER A 94 -3.82 1.95 4.09
CA SER A 94 -4.50 3.20 3.72
C SER A 94 -5.79 3.37 4.51
N ARG A 95 -6.09 4.60 4.91
CA ARG A 95 -7.32 4.91 5.63
C ARG A 95 -8.49 4.83 4.66
N MET A 96 -9.50 4.03 4.97
CA MET A 96 -10.63 3.78 4.06
C MET A 96 -11.40 5.05 3.70
N SER A 97 -11.52 6.02 4.61
CA SER A 97 -12.16 7.30 4.33
C SER A 97 -11.44 8.07 3.22
N ARG A 98 -10.10 7.99 3.14
CA ARG A 98 -9.31 8.59 2.07
C ARG A 98 -9.60 7.95 0.70
N ILE A 99 -9.69 6.62 0.67
CA ILE A 99 -10.05 5.87 -0.54
C ILE A 99 -11.42 6.31 -1.04
N ARG A 100 -12.40 6.45 -0.14
CA ARG A 100 -13.77 6.91 -0.49
C ARG A 100 -13.78 8.36 -0.98
N GLU A 101 -13.11 9.26 -0.26
CA GLU A 101 -13.04 10.69 -0.60
C GLU A 101 -12.50 10.91 -2.01
N LEU A 102 -11.46 10.16 -2.39
CA LEU A 102 -10.77 10.33 -3.66
C LEU A 102 -11.27 9.39 -4.77
N GLY A 103 -12.16 8.45 -4.46
CA GLY A 103 -12.66 7.48 -5.42
C GLY A 103 -11.56 6.59 -6.01
N VAL A 104 -10.58 6.17 -5.19
CA VAL A 104 -9.42 5.41 -5.66
C VAL A 104 -9.81 3.98 -6.05
N ASN A 105 -9.27 3.51 -7.17
CA ASN A 105 -9.44 2.18 -7.74
C ASN A 105 -8.14 1.72 -8.45
N PHE A 106 -8.01 0.41 -8.65
CA PHE A 106 -6.86 -0.22 -9.31
C PHE A 106 -6.96 -0.15 -10.84
N VAL A 107 -8.14 -0.43 -11.39
CA VAL A 107 -8.36 -0.44 -12.83
C VAL A 107 -8.44 1.00 -13.34
N ASN A 108 -7.56 1.31 -14.29
CA ASN A 108 -7.65 2.53 -15.08
C ASN A 108 -8.12 2.16 -16.50
N ASN A 109 -8.87 3.04 -17.16
CA ASN A 109 -9.30 2.87 -18.57
C ASN A 109 -8.12 2.86 -19.57
N THR A 110 -6.88 2.86 -19.08
CA THR A 110 -5.65 2.77 -19.87
C THR A 110 -5.09 1.35 -19.79
N ALA A 111 -4.77 0.78 -20.95
CA ALA A 111 -4.41 -0.63 -21.14
C ALA A 111 -3.10 -1.10 -20.43
N ASN A 112 -2.53 -0.31 -19.51
CA ASN A 112 -1.23 -0.61 -18.90
C ASN A 112 -1.38 -1.08 -17.45
N ILE A 113 -1.48 -2.40 -17.29
CA ILE A 113 -1.72 -3.08 -16.01
C ILE A 113 -0.47 -3.08 -15.10
N ARG A 114 0.73 -2.87 -15.67
CA ARG A 114 2.03 -2.98 -14.96
C ARG A 114 2.35 -1.84 -13.99
N GLY A 115 1.41 -0.92 -13.74
CA GLY A 115 1.57 0.19 -12.80
C GLY A 115 0.33 0.45 -11.94
N ALA A 116 -0.65 -0.46 -11.92
CA ALA A 116 -1.90 -0.26 -11.19
C ALA A 116 -1.66 -0.03 -9.68
N ASP A 117 -0.67 -0.71 -9.11
CA ASP A 117 -0.30 -0.64 -7.69
C ASP A 117 0.27 0.74 -7.31
N GLY A 118 1.27 1.19 -8.07
CA GLY A 118 1.87 2.51 -7.91
C GLY A 118 0.84 3.63 -8.12
N LEU A 119 0.01 3.51 -9.17
CA LEU A 119 -1.06 4.46 -9.44
C LEU A 119 -2.13 4.48 -8.34
N PHE A 120 -2.49 3.33 -7.76
CA PHE A 120 -3.41 3.28 -6.62
C PHE A 120 -2.85 4.08 -5.45
N ALA A 121 -1.58 3.86 -5.12
CA ALA A 121 -0.93 4.57 -4.02
C ALA A 121 -0.77 6.07 -4.30
N GLU A 122 -0.39 6.47 -5.52
CA GLU A 122 -0.31 7.87 -5.94
C GLU A 122 -1.67 8.57 -5.84
N LYS A 123 -2.76 7.90 -6.26
CA LYS A 123 -4.12 8.41 -6.16
C LYS A 123 -4.57 8.67 -4.71
N LEU A 124 -3.95 8.04 -3.70
CA LEU A 124 -4.23 8.35 -2.29
C LEU A 124 -3.72 9.74 -1.87
N LYS A 125 -2.86 10.36 -2.71
CA LYS A 125 -2.13 11.61 -2.44
C LYS A 125 -1.49 11.60 -1.04
N PRO A 126 -0.57 10.66 -0.78
CA PRO A 126 0.17 10.61 0.48
C PRO A 126 1.17 11.78 0.54
N ASP A 127 0.84 12.84 1.26
CA ASP A 127 1.66 14.04 1.42
C ASP A 127 1.78 14.50 2.88
N GLY A 128 2.91 15.14 3.21
CA GLY A 128 3.16 15.76 4.52
C GLY A 128 2.76 14.88 5.70
N GLU A 129 1.95 15.42 6.61
CA GLU A 129 1.47 14.73 7.82
C GLU A 129 0.49 13.57 7.54
N LYS A 130 -0.02 13.44 6.31
CA LYS A 130 -0.91 12.34 5.91
C LYS A 130 -0.15 11.09 5.49
N PHE A 131 1.17 11.19 5.32
CA PHE A 131 2.03 10.04 5.03
C PHE A 131 2.97 9.78 6.20
N VAL A 132 2.91 8.55 6.73
CA VAL A 132 3.85 8.08 7.74
C VAL A 132 4.70 6.97 7.13
N MET A 133 6.02 7.09 7.29
CA MET A 133 6.96 6.04 6.95
C MET A 133 7.58 5.49 8.24
N ILE A 134 7.37 4.20 8.51
CA ILE A 134 7.97 3.47 9.63
C ILE A 134 9.36 2.96 9.20
N PRO A 135 10.47 3.38 9.85
CA PRO A 135 11.84 3.13 9.36
C PRO A 135 12.35 1.70 9.59
N ARG A 136 11.44 0.74 9.76
CA ARG A 136 11.73 -0.68 9.99
C ARG A 136 11.32 -1.50 8.77
N ILE A 137 12.13 -2.51 8.47
CA ILE A 137 11.80 -3.53 7.46
C ILE A 137 10.80 -4.49 8.10
N LEU A 138 9.53 -4.44 7.67
CA LEU A 138 8.44 -5.22 8.27
C LEU A 138 7.65 -6.04 7.25
N PHE A 139 8.02 -5.94 5.97
CA PHE A 139 7.37 -6.57 4.84
C PHE A 139 8.44 -7.15 3.92
N TYR A 140 8.16 -8.31 3.35
CA TYR A 140 8.97 -8.95 2.32
C TYR A 140 8.08 -9.22 1.10
N HIS A 141 8.44 -8.59 -0.01
CA HIS A 141 7.79 -8.75 -1.31
C HIS A 141 8.37 -9.96 -2.05
N GLN A 142 7.53 -10.94 -2.37
CA GLN A 142 7.91 -12.23 -2.99
C GLN A 142 7.87 -12.24 -4.52
#